data_AF-A0A522CUS9-F1
#
_entry.id   AF-A0A522CUS9-F1
#
_cell.length_a   1.000
_cell.length_b   1.000
_cell.length_c   1.000
_cell.angle_alpha   90.00
_cell.angle_beta   90.00
_cell.angle_gamma   90.00
#
_symmetry.space_group_name_H-M   'P 1'
#
loop_
_entity.id
_entity.type
_entity.pdbx_description
1 polymer ?
#
loop_
_entity_poly.entity_id
_entity_poly.type
_entity_poly.pdbx_seq_one_letter_code
_entity_poly.pdbx_strand_id
1 'polypeptide(L)'
;MRKTAAIFMMIIFMAAVGCKSSVKINTIPAGAKVYIDGEYRGETPYVQTDSKSFLSNTTLRLTKDGYNDFTTPLVKDQFSASACCGGVLFLVPFLWIMDYSPEKTYEMKAKENK
;
A
#
# COMPACT_ATOMS: atom_id res chain seq x y z
N MET A 1 24.22 -29.08 -15.93
CA MET A 1 23.81 -29.65 -14.63
C MET A 1 24.12 -28.74 -13.43
N ARG A 2 25.38 -28.45 -13.05
CA ARG A 2 25.65 -27.60 -11.85
C ARG A 2 25.20 -26.14 -11.98
N LYS A 3 25.43 -25.49 -13.14
CA LYS A 3 25.02 -24.07 -13.38
C LYS A 3 23.49 -23.88 -13.48
N THR A 4 22.79 -24.84 -14.07
CA THR A 4 21.32 -24.80 -14.23
C THR A 4 20.60 -24.89 -12.88
N ALA A 5 21.11 -25.69 -11.94
CA ALA A 5 20.59 -25.75 -10.57
C ALA A 5 20.76 -24.41 -9.82
N ALA A 6 21.91 -23.75 -9.96
CA ALA A 6 22.15 -22.45 -9.35
C ALA A 6 21.21 -21.35 -9.89
N ILE A 7 20.95 -21.34 -11.20
CA ILE A 7 19.98 -20.41 -11.82
C ILE A 7 18.56 -20.66 -11.29
N PHE A 8 18.13 -21.93 -11.21
CA PHE A 8 16.82 -22.28 -10.65
C PHE A 8 16.69 -21.88 -9.17
N MET A 9 17.73 -22.11 -8.38
CA MET A 9 17.77 -21.74 -6.96
C MET A 9 17.73 -20.22 -6.76
N MET A 10 18.38 -19.45 -7.64
CA MET A 10 18.36 -17.98 -7.63
C MET A 10 17.00 -17.41 -8.03
N ILE A 11 16.31 -18.02 -9.01
CA ILE A 11 14.94 -17.65 -9.40
C ILE A 11 13.95 -17.89 -8.23
N ILE A 12 14.07 -19.04 -7.55
CA ILE A 12 13.26 -19.36 -6.37
C ILE A 12 13.52 -18.34 -5.24
N PHE A 13 14.78 -17.92 -5.05
CA PHE A 13 15.13 -16.93 -4.03
C PHE A 13 14.57 -15.53 -4.36
N MET A 14 14.58 -15.11 -5.62
CA MET A 14 13.95 -13.86 -6.07
C MET A 14 12.42 -13.89 -5.90
N ALA A 15 11.77 -15.02 -6.21
CA ALA A 15 10.33 -15.20 -6.04
C ALA A 15 9.88 -15.16 -4.57
N ALA A 16 10.79 -15.40 -3.62
CA ALA A 16 10.52 -15.33 -2.18
C ALA A 16 10.60 -13.90 -1.60
N VAL A 17 11.07 -12.90 -2.36
CA VAL A 17 11.14 -11.49 -1.91
C VAL A 17 9.76 -10.82 -2.03
N GLY A 18 8.82 -11.27 -1.21
CA GLY A 18 7.50 -10.65 -1.08
C GLY A 18 7.59 -9.35 -0.27
N CYS A 19 7.53 -8.20 -0.94
CA CYS A 19 7.47 -6.90 -0.28
C CYS A 19 6.09 -6.69 0.36
N LYS A 20 5.98 -6.94 1.68
CA LYS A 20 4.82 -6.58 2.48
C LYS A 20 4.91 -5.11 2.87
N SER A 21 3.91 -4.33 2.51
CA SER A 21 3.79 -2.92 2.89
C SER A 21 2.52 -2.70 3.68
N SER A 22 2.59 -1.88 4.73
CA SER A 22 1.47 -1.62 5.64
C SER A 22 1.22 -0.12 5.73
N VAL A 23 -0.04 0.29 5.57
CA VAL A 23 -0.51 1.67 5.70
C VAL A 23 -1.62 1.74 6.75
N LYS A 24 -1.43 2.63 7.72
CA LYS A 24 -2.42 2.98 8.73
C LYS A 24 -3.29 4.12 8.22
N ILE A 25 -4.59 3.87 8.17
CA ILE A 25 -5.61 4.77 7.66
C ILE A 25 -6.38 5.33 8.86
N ASN A 26 -6.19 6.63 9.10
CA ASN A 26 -6.89 7.39 10.12
C ASN A 26 -7.89 8.35 9.47
N THR A 27 -9.00 8.67 10.13
CA THR A 27 -9.89 9.76 9.72
C THR A 27 -10.14 10.74 10.84
N ILE A 28 -10.40 11.99 10.46
CA ILE A 28 -10.94 13.02 11.33
C ILE A 28 -12.32 13.39 10.78
N PRO A 29 -13.43 13.11 11.51
CA PRO A 29 -13.48 12.37 12.78
C PRO A 29 -13.23 10.86 12.65
N ALA A 30 -12.82 10.21 13.74
CA ALA A 30 -12.60 8.76 13.82
C ALA A 30 -13.90 7.94 13.72
N GLY A 31 -13.81 6.63 13.49
CA GLY A 31 -14.98 5.76 13.30
C GLY A 31 -15.66 5.96 11.93
N ALA A 32 -14.86 6.06 10.86
CA ALA A 32 -15.33 6.01 9.49
C ALA A 32 -15.18 4.58 8.95
N LYS A 33 -16.16 4.11 8.18
CA LYS A 33 -16.15 2.79 7.53
C LYS A 33 -15.16 2.78 6.37
N VAL A 34 -14.24 1.82 6.40
CA VAL A 34 -13.15 1.63 5.45
C VAL A 34 -13.56 0.58 4.43
N TYR A 35 -13.56 0.97 3.15
CA TYR A 35 -13.76 0.08 2.02
C TYR A 35 -12.51 0.08 1.14
N ILE A 36 -12.03 -1.09 0.74
CA ILE A 36 -10.83 -1.28 -0.08
C ILE A 36 -11.19 -2.14 -1.27
N ASP A 37 -10.96 -1.65 -2.49
CA ASP A 37 -11.40 -2.26 -3.76
C ASP A 37 -12.91 -2.58 -3.79
N GLY A 38 -13.71 -1.82 -3.02
CA GLY A 38 -15.15 -2.00 -2.83
C GLY A 38 -15.55 -2.90 -1.66
N GLU A 39 -14.63 -3.69 -1.12
CA GLU A 39 -14.87 -4.60 0.02
C GLU A 39 -14.79 -3.85 1.36
N TYR A 40 -15.76 -4.07 2.26
CA TYR A 40 -15.71 -3.51 3.62
C TYR A 40 -14.63 -4.20 4.46
N ARG A 41 -13.73 -3.42 5.06
CA ARG A 41 -12.58 -3.92 5.83
C ARG A 41 -12.63 -3.63 7.33
N GLY A 42 -13.44 -2.66 7.77
CA GLY A 42 -13.55 -2.27 9.17
C GLY A 42 -13.82 -0.78 9.34
N GLU A 43 -13.46 -0.23 10.49
CA GLU A 43 -13.62 1.19 10.83
C GLU A 43 -12.28 1.80 11.25
N THR A 44 -12.12 3.12 11.09
CA THR A 44 -10.88 3.82 11.44
C THR A 44 -10.71 4.01 12.96
N PRO A 45 -9.49 3.85 13.51
CA PRO A 45 -8.21 3.63 12.82
C PRO A 45 -8.02 2.18 12.33
N TYR A 46 -7.66 2.02 11.05
CA TYR A 46 -7.51 0.71 10.39
C TYR A 46 -6.10 0.56 9.79
N VAL A 47 -5.45 -0.59 9.96
CA VAL A 47 -4.15 -0.89 9.33
C VAL A 47 -4.38 -1.84 8.16
N GLN A 48 -4.25 -1.33 6.93
CA GLN A 48 -4.20 -2.17 5.74
C GLN A 48 -2.77 -2.69 5.57
N THR A 49 -2.61 -4.02 5.58
CA THR A 49 -1.37 -4.66 5.13
C THR A 49 -1.61 -5.29 3.77
N ASP A 50 -0.79 -4.93 2.79
CA ASP A 50 -0.94 -5.38 1.41
C ASP A 50 0.41 -5.89 0.87
N SER A 51 0.36 -6.97 0.08
CA SER A 51 1.52 -7.58 -0.59
C SER A 51 1.52 -7.33 -2.10
N LYS A 52 0.52 -6.61 -2.63
CA LYS A 52 0.46 -6.18 -4.03
C LYS A 52 1.61 -5.20 -4.34
N SER A 53 2.12 -5.25 -5.56
CA SER A 53 3.16 -4.34 -6.07
C SER A 53 2.68 -2.88 -6.12
N PHE A 54 3.59 -1.91 -6.23
CA PHE A 54 3.26 -0.48 -6.42
C PHE A 54 2.41 -0.22 -7.67
N LEU A 55 2.44 -1.13 -8.64
CA LEU A 55 1.64 -1.09 -9.88
C LEU A 55 0.15 -1.42 -9.66
N SER A 56 -0.27 -1.75 -8.43
CA SER A 56 -1.67 -2.02 -8.09
C SER A 56 -2.39 -0.75 -7.64
N ASN A 57 -3.36 -0.31 -8.44
CA ASN A 57 -4.26 0.80 -8.09
C ASN A 57 -5.35 0.34 -7.11
N THR A 58 -5.00 0.21 -5.83
CA THR A 58 -5.94 -0.10 -4.76
C THR A 58 -6.83 1.12 -4.47
N THR A 59 -8.15 0.97 -4.51
CA THR A 59 -9.09 2.09 -4.28
C THR A 59 -9.59 2.10 -2.84
N LEU A 60 -9.35 3.18 -2.11
CA LEU A 60 -9.86 3.41 -0.76
C LEU A 60 -11.11 4.28 -0.82
N ARG A 61 -12.21 3.81 -0.23
CA ARG A 61 -13.41 4.62 0.05
C ARG A 61 -13.68 4.66 1.54
N LEU A 62 -13.92 5.85 2.06
CA LEU A 62 -14.21 6.15 3.46
C LEU A 62 -15.62 6.73 3.55
N THR A 63 -16.50 6.06 4.30
CA THR A 63 -17.91 6.43 4.48
C THR A 63 -18.19 6.67 5.95
N LYS A 64 -18.83 7.78 6.31
CA LYS A 64 -19.28 8.04 7.68
C LYS A 64 -20.64 8.72 7.69
N ASP A 65 -21.47 8.35 8.65
CA ASP A 65 -22.78 8.95 8.86
C ASP A 65 -22.67 10.46 9.16
N GLY A 66 -23.49 11.28 8.51
CA GLY A 66 -23.37 12.76 8.54
C GLY A 66 -22.23 13.36 7.69
N TYR A 67 -21.40 12.55 7.02
CA TYR A 67 -20.27 13.02 6.20
C TYR A 67 -20.42 12.61 4.73
N ASN A 68 -19.65 13.27 3.86
CA ASN A 68 -19.55 12.91 2.45
C ASN A 68 -18.62 11.70 2.25
N ASP A 69 -18.98 10.83 1.31
CA ASP A 69 -18.16 9.68 0.93
C ASP A 69 -16.86 10.17 0.28
N PHE A 70 -15.73 9.78 0.85
CA PHE A 70 -14.41 10.17 0.38
C PHE A 70 -13.75 9.00 -0.33
N THR A 71 -13.47 9.14 -1.63
CA THR A 71 -12.82 8.09 -2.44
C THR A 71 -11.47 8.59 -2.92
N THR A 72 -10.42 7.79 -2.72
CA THR A 72 -9.03 8.14 -3.05
C THR A 72 -8.24 6.90 -3.47
N PRO A 73 -7.36 6.97 -4.48
CA PRO A 73 -6.44 5.87 -4.79
C PRO A 73 -5.34 5.78 -3.73
N LEU A 74 -5.07 4.57 -3.23
CA LEU A 74 -3.91 4.31 -2.38
C LEU A 74 -2.66 4.13 -3.26
N VAL A 75 -1.93 5.22 -3.45
CA VAL A 75 -0.67 5.28 -4.21
C VAL A 75 0.54 5.07 -3.28
N LYS A 76 1.52 4.27 -3.74
CA LYS A 76 2.84 4.12 -3.10
C LYS A 76 3.72 5.30 -3.54
N ASP A 77 4.17 6.10 -2.57
CA ASP A 77 4.75 7.45 -2.76
C ASP A 77 6.04 7.69 -1.93
N GLN A 78 6.41 6.77 -1.05
CA GLN A 78 7.58 6.87 -0.16
C GLN A 78 8.71 5.89 -0.53
N PHE A 79 9.90 6.08 0.00
CA PHE A 79 11.05 5.24 -0.33
C PHE A 79 11.18 4.01 0.59
N SER A 80 11.01 2.77 0.08
CA SER A 80 11.39 1.57 0.84
C SER A 80 12.86 1.26 0.68
N ALA A 81 13.63 1.40 1.75
CA ALA A 81 15.01 0.91 1.81
C ALA A 81 15.10 -0.64 1.80
N SER A 82 13.97 -1.35 1.94
CA SER A 82 13.94 -2.83 1.93
C SER A 82 14.34 -3.44 0.58
N ALA A 83 14.25 -2.68 -0.52
CA ALA A 83 14.79 -3.07 -1.83
C ALA A 83 16.33 -2.88 -1.93
N CYS A 84 16.94 -2.12 -1.02
CA CYS A 84 18.35 -1.72 -1.13
C CYS A 84 19.33 -2.72 -0.49
N CYS A 85 18.87 -3.62 0.38
CA CYS A 85 19.73 -4.59 1.08
C CYS A 85 20.30 -5.71 0.16
N GLY A 86 19.94 -5.72 -1.13
CA GLY A 86 20.31 -6.72 -2.13
C GLY A 86 21.44 -6.34 -3.10
N GLY A 87 22.24 -5.30 -2.83
CA GLY A 87 23.59 -5.19 -3.39
C GLY A 87 23.77 -4.94 -4.90
N VAL A 88 22.81 -4.33 -5.62
CA VAL A 88 22.99 -3.91 -7.04
C VAL A 88 22.66 -2.43 -7.23
N LEU A 89 23.50 -1.56 -6.67
CA LEU A 89 23.25 -0.10 -6.58
C LEU A 89 23.75 0.73 -7.79
N PHE A 90 24.17 0.10 -8.90
CA PHE A 90 24.89 0.80 -9.99
C PHE A 90 24.54 0.41 -11.44
N LEU A 91 23.55 -0.46 -11.70
CA LEU A 91 23.30 -1.00 -13.05
C LEU A 91 21.83 -0.96 -13.54
N VAL A 92 20.90 -0.32 -12.82
CA VAL A 92 19.48 -0.23 -13.24
C VAL A 92 18.98 1.22 -13.11
N PRO A 93 18.33 1.79 -14.15
CA PRO A 93 17.86 3.18 -14.10
C PRO A 93 16.60 3.34 -13.22
N PHE A 94 16.80 3.76 -11.97
CA PHE A 94 15.98 4.75 -11.23
C PHE A 94 14.43 4.69 -11.28
N LEU A 95 13.79 3.51 -11.29
CA LEU A 95 12.31 3.44 -11.39
C LEU A 95 11.55 2.56 -10.37
N TRP A 96 12.21 1.85 -9.45
CA TRP A 96 11.55 0.87 -8.56
C TRP A 96 11.95 1.03 -7.07
N ILE A 97 11.74 2.21 -6.49
CA ILE A 97 11.95 2.45 -5.04
C ILE A 97 10.78 3.27 -4.41
N MET A 98 9.54 2.81 -4.63
CA MET A 98 8.30 3.46 -4.15
C MET A 98 7.46 2.50 -3.28
N ASP A 99 6.93 3.01 -2.16
CA ASP A 99 6.32 2.32 -1.00
C ASP A 99 5.22 3.18 -0.35
N TYR A 100 4.44 2.69 0.61
CA TYR A 100 3.34 3.46 1.19
C TYR A 100 3.75 4.44 2.31
N SER A 101 2.92 5.47 2.46
CA SER A 101 2.56 6.12 3.74
C SER A 101 2.47 5.15 4.94
N PRO A 102 3.31 5.05 5.99
CA PRO A 102 2.97 4.15 7.10
C PRO A 102 1.73 4.68 7.83
N GLU A 103 1.50 5.99 7.78
CA GLU A 103 0.26 6.63 8.20
C GLU A 103 -0.26 7.59 7.11
N LYS A 104 -1.58 7.56 6.87
CA LYS A 104 -2.34 8.52 6.06
C LYS A 104 -3.58 8.93 6.87
N THR A 105 -3.72 10.22 7.14
CA THR A 105 -4.87 10.79 7.84
C THR A 105 -5.74 11.56 6.86
N TYR A 106 -7.04 11.28 6.85
CA TYR A 106 -8.01 11.89 5.95
C TYR A 106 -9.04 12.71 6.74
N GLU A 107 -9.15 14.00 6.44
CA GLU A 107 -10.20 14.86 7.01
C GLU A 107 -11.47 14.72 6.17
N MET A 108 -12.57 14.31 6.80
CA MET A 108 -13.85 14.14 6.12
C MET A 108 -14.67 15.43 6.17
N LYS A 109 -15.18 15.87 5.02
CA LYS A 109 -16.11 17.01 4.95
C LYS A 109 -17.51 16.55 5.39
N ALA A 110 -18.08 17.26 6.37
CA ALA A 110 -19.47 17.07 6.76
C ALA A 110 -20.41 17.26 5.56
N LYS A 111 -21.57 16.60 5.57
CA LYS A 111 -22.65 16.90 4.62
C LYS A 111 -23.28 18.23 5.02
N GLU A 112 -23.27 19.19 4.09
CA GLU A 112 -24.00 20.44 4.24
C GLU A 112 -25.49 20.13 4.09
N ASN A 113 -26.23 20.14 5.20
CA ASN A 113 -27.69 20.11 5.17
C ASN A 113 -28.18 21.50 4.76
N LYS A 114 -28.88 21.56 3.63
CA LYS A 114 -29.58 22.73 3.11
C LYS A 114 -31.08 22.62 3.34
#